data_AF-A0A8K0SBI7-F1
#
_entry.id   AF-A0A8K0SBI7-F1
#
_cell.length_a   1.000
_cell.length_b   1.000
_cell.length_c   1.000
_cell.angle_alpha   90.00
_cell.angle_beta   90.00
_cell.angle_gamma   90.00
#
_symmetry.space_group_name_H-M   'P 1'
#
loop_
_entity.id
_entity.type
_entity.pdbx_description
1 polymer ?
#
loop_
_entity_poly.entity_id
_entity_poly.type
_entity_poly.pdbx_seq_one_letter_code
_entity_poly.pdbx_strand_id
1 'polypeptide(L)' 'PGMVNGVVLTDSMVLAPDLWSLVVDGHDIFATAARAGFNVTFQDDYFSHHIGLGEIHCGSNIWRNADVLSW' A
#
# COMPACT_ATOMS: atom_id res chain seq x y z
N PRO A 1 7.72 -6.17 5.62
CA PRO A 1 6.34 -5.78 5.17
C PRO A 1 6.08 -6.21 3.73
N GLY A 2 4.88 -6.74 3.45
CA GLY A 2 4.48 -7.20 2.11
C GLY A 2 3.71 -6.14 1.33
N MET A 3 4.39 -5.33 0.50
CA MET A 3 3.77 -4.21 -0.25
C MET A 3 2.51 -4.56 -1.05
N VAL A 4 2.43 -5.78 -1.58
CA VAL A 4 1.25 -6.26 -2.34
C VAL A 4 -0.02 -6.28 -1.49
N ASN A 5 0.12 -6.35 -0.16
CA ASN A 5 -0.97 -6.30 0.81
C ASN A 5 -1.30 -4.84 1.24
N GLY A 6 -1.16 -3.90 0.30
CA GLY A 6 -1.67 -2.54 0.41
C GLY A 6 -3.14 -2.42 -0.01
N VAL A 7 -3.66 -1.20 0.01
CA VAL A 7 -5.04 -0.88 -0.35
C VAL A 7 -5.09 0.16 -1.45
N VAL A 8 -5.83 -0.13 -2.50
CA VAL A 8 -6.10 0.79 -3.62
C VAL A 8 -7.24 1.72 -3.25
N LEU A 9 -6.96 3.01 -3.06
CA LEU A 9 -7.93 4.02 -2.61
C LEU A 9 -8.77 4.56 -3.78
N THR A 10 -8.10 4.93 -4.87
CA THR A 10 -8.70 5.47 -6.10
C THR A 10 -8.06 4.81 -7.33
N ASP A 11 -8.40 5.29 -8.53
CA ASP A 11 -7.76 4.95 -9.79
C ASP A 11 -6.26 5.28 -9.86
N SER A 12 -5.79 6.15 -8.96
CA SER A 12 -4.46 6.76 -9.00
C SER A 12 -3.75 6.76 -7.65
N MET A 13 -4.44 6.45 -6.54
CA MET A 13 -3.88 6.48 -5.19
C MET A 13 -3.86 5.09 -4.55
N VAL A 14 -2.72 4.73 -3.98
CA VAL A 14 -2.50 3.46 -3.28
C VAL A 14 -1.85 3.75 -1.93
N LEU A 15 -2.34 3.09 -0.88
CA LEU A 15 -1.71 3.04 0.43
C LEU A 15 -0.99 1.70 0.57
N ALA A 16 0.34 1.70 0.68
CA ALA A 16 1.14 0.48 0.72
C ALA A 16 1.98 0.40 2.01
N PRO A 17 2.25 -0.80 2.53
CA PRO A 17 3.18 -0.99 3.66
C PRO A 17 4.55 -0.42 3.31
N ASP A 18 5.15 0.34 4.24
CA ASP A 18 6.54 0.76 4.09
C ASP A 18 7.46 -0.45 4.22
N LEU A 19 8.34 -0.65 3.25
CA LEU A 19 9.28 -1.77 3.25
C LEU A 19 10.44 -1.58 4.21
N TRP A 20 10.76 -0.33 4.58
CA TRP A 20 12.03 0.01 5.22
C TRP A 20 13.23 -0.58 4.44
N SER A 21 13.22 -0.39 3.11
CA SER A 21 14.14 -1.10 2.23
C SER A 21 15.50 -0.39 2.11
N LEU A 22 16.31 -0.84 1.15
CA LEU A 22 17.61 -0.24 0.86
C LEU A 22 17.46 1.22 0.44
N VAL A 23 18.12 2.11 1.19
CA VAL A 23 18.22 3.53 0.87
C VAL A 23 19.54 3.83 0.14
N VAL A 24 19.44 4.40 -1.05
CA VAL A 24 20.58 4.90 -1.84
C VAL A 24 20.36 6.37 -2.12
N ASP A 25 21.37 7.21 -1.84
CA ASP A 25 21.31 8.67 -2.00
C ASP A 25 20.10 9.34 -1.31
N GLY A 26 19.69 8.80 -0.15
CA GLY A 26 18.54 9.30 0.61
C GLY A 26 17.17 8.85 0.08
N HIS A 27 17.13 7.97 -0.92
CA HIS A 27 15.91 7.43 -1.50
C HIS A 27 15.79 5.93 -1.25
N ASP A 28 14.65 5.47 -0.74
CA ASP A 28 14.29 4.05 -0.80
C ASP A 28 14.01 3.68 -2.27
N ILE A 29 14.90 2.87 -2.84
CA ILE A 29 14.88 2.53 -4.27
C ILE A 29 13.71 1.59 -4.62
N PHE A 30 13.24 0.78 -3.67
CA PHE A 30 12.12 -0.12 -3.88
C PHE A 30 10.80 0.62 -3.75
N ALA A 31 10.68 1.53 -2.79
CA ALA A 31 9.53 2.44 -2.68
C ALA A 31 9.41 3.32 -3.93
N THR A 32 10.53 3.77 -4.49
CA THR A 32 10.56 4.54 -5.74
C THR A 32 10.05 3.71 -6.92
N ALA A 33 10.55 2.49 -7.08
CA ALA A 33 10.12 1.58 -8.15
C ALA A 33 8.65 1.15 -8.02
N ALA A 34 8.17 0.97 -6.78
CA ALA A 34 6.80 0.53 -6.49
C ALA A 34 5.72 1.52 -6.90
N ARG A 35 6.07 2.79 -7.16
CA ARG A 35 5.10 3.81 -7.59
C ARG A 35 4.42 3.43 -8.90
N ALA A 36 5.14 2.89 -9.88
CA ALA A 36 4.58 2.33 -11.13
C ALA A 36 3.48 3.20 -11.82
N GLY A 37 3.58 4.53 -11.74
CA GLY A 37 2.59 5.47 -12.29
C GLY A 37 1.43 5.85 -11.37
N PHE A 38 1.35 5.26 -10.18
CA PHE A 38 0.42 5.61 -9.10
C PHE A 38 1.06 6.56 -8.08
N ASN A 39 0.19 7.32 -7.41
CA ASN A 39 0.54 8.05 -6.21
C ASN A 39 0.48 7.10 -4.99
N VAL A 40 1.65 6.56 -4.64
CA VAL A 40 1.79 5.65 -3.50
C VAL A 40 2.19 6.42 -2.24
N THR A 41 1.38 6.26 -1.19
CA THR A 41 1.74 6.62 0.18
C THR A 41 2.22 5.37 0.89
N PHE A 42 3.41 5.42 1.47
CA PHE A 42 3.97 4.35 2.28
C PHE A 42 3.62 4.59 3.75
N GLN A 43 3.03 3.59 4.39
CA GLN A 43 2.65 3.63 5.80
C GLN A 43 3.55 2.68 6.56
N ASP A 44 4.26 3.20 7.56
CA ASP A 44 4.91 2.33 8.53
C ASP A 44 3.84 1.63 9.36
N ASP A 45 3.72 0.33 9.14
CA ASP A 45 2.83 -0.56 9.88
C ASP A 45 3.60 -1.66 10.63
N TYR A 46 4.94 -1.57 10.71
CA TYR A 46 5.80 -2.68 11.15
C TYR A 46 5.37 -3.27 12.50
N PHE A 47 5.28 -2.43 13.53
CA PHE A 47 4.88 -2.87 14.87
C PHE A 47 3.36 -3.02 15.05
N SER A 48 2.57 -2.43 14.17
CA SER A 48 1.11 -2.43 14.29
C SER A 48 0.45 -3.65 13.63
N HIS A 49 0.97 -4.11 12.48
CA HIS A 49 0.38 -5.16 11.67
C HIS A 49 1.42 -6.20 11.24
N HIS A 50 2.58 -5.79 10.72
CA HIS A 50 3.56 -6.70 10.11
C HIS A 50 4.03 -7.82 11.05
N ILE A 51 4.44 -7.47 12.28
CA ILE A 51 4.85 -8.47 13.29
C ILE A 51 3.69 -9.41 13.70
N GLY A 52 2.44 -9.00 13.48
CA GLY A 52 1.23 -9.78 13.69
C GLY A 52 0.83 -10.65 12.48
N LEU A 53 1.70 -10.79 11.48
CA LEU A 53 1.48 -11.55 10.23
C LEU A 53 0.42 -10.94 9.30
N GLY A 54 0.18 -9.63 9.38
CA GLY A 54 -0.70 -8.90 8.46
C GLY A 54 -0.08 -7.60 8.00
N GLU A 55 -0.72 -6.92 7.06
CA GLU A 55 -0.33 -5.55 6.67
C GLU A 55 -1.56 -4.66 6.60
N ILE A 56 -1.43 -3.46 6.05
CA ILE A 56 -2.51 -2.47 5.89
C ILE A 56 -3.81 -3.08 5.33
N HIS A 57 -3.77 -3.94 4.30
CA HIS A 57 -4.99 -4.57 3.76
C HIS A 57 -5.63 -5.52 4.78
N CYS A 58 -4.86 -6.24 5.59
CA CYS A 58 -5.41 -7.09 6.65
C CYS A 58 -6.12 -6.27 7.74
N GLY A 59 -5.62 -5.07 8.04
CA GLY A 59 -6.17 -4.18 9.06
C GLY A 59 -7.28 -3.24 8.58
N SER A 60 -7.65 -3.27 7.30
CA SER A 60 -8.58 -2.29 6.73
C SER A 60 -9.51 -2.90 5.67
N ASN A 61 -10.44 -2.08 5.20
CA ASN A 61 -11.35 -2.44 4.11
C ASN A 61 -11.84 -1.15 3.42
N ILE A 62 -12.36 -1.27 2.19
CA ILE A 62 -12.89 -0.15 1.42
C ILE A 62 -14.27 -0.46 0.87
N TRP A 63 -15.15 0.54 0.97
CA TRP A 63 -16.42 0.59 0.26
C TRP A 63 -16.18 1.23 -1.11
N ARG A 64 -16.67 0.59 -2.18
CA ARG A 64 -16.56 1.13 -3.55
C ARG A 64 -17.95 1.46 -4.09
N ASN A 65 -17.99 2.43 -5.00
CA ASN A 65 -19.21 2.69 -5.75
C ASN A 65 -19.60 1.44 -6.57
N ALA A 66 -20.87 1.04 -6.48
CA ALA A 66 -21.47 -0.08 -7.18
C ALA A 66 -22.59 0.37 -8.15
N ASP A 67 -22.55 1.62 -8.62
CA ASP A 67 -23.48 2.23 -9.58
C ASP A 67 -23.33 1.64 -11.00
N VAL A 68 -23.41 0.32 -11.10
CA VAL A 68 -23.46 -0.43 -12.35
C VAL A 68 -24.71 -1.30 -12.31
N LEU A 69 -25.51 -1.25 -13.37
CA LEU A 69 -26.71 -2.05 -13.47
C LEU A 69 -26.34 -3.53 -13.51
N SER A 70 -27.00 -4.34 -12.68
CA SER A 70 -26.74 -5.77 -12.57
C SER A 70 -27.59 -6.63 -13.52
N TRP A 71 -28.39 -5.99 -14.38
CA TRP A 71 -29.34 -6.62 -15.30
C TRP A 71 -28.94 -6.44 -16.76
#